data_AF-A0A4Q2DEP2-F1
#
_entry.id   AF-A0A4Q2DEP2-F1
#
_cell.length_a   1.000
_cell.length_b   1.000
_cell.length_c   1.000
_cell.angle_alpha   90.00
_cell.angle_beta   90.00
_cell.angle_gamma   90.00
#
_symmetry.space_group_name_H-M   'P 1'
#
loop_
_entity.id
_entity.type
_entity.pdbx_description
1 polymer ?
#
loop_
_entity_poly.entity_id
_entity_poly.type
_entity_poly.pdbx_seq_one_letter_code
_entity_poly.pdbx_strand_id
1 'polypeptide(L)'
;MPEASLEDEVDPDDPVPIVSLDDLKLALKFVEHVRNAELEGSGLSNDTIQRLRAPVQSLLDLEEDPDLELCINLYITLGRTSQKDFNEAMNHLSVRFPDSKFLTYEACRKKVEELSGVVSLLHDMCINTCMAYTGPLSALNHCRHCGEPRYDSSKRKPTPRQQFYTIPLGPQLQGLLRSLETAKLVRYRREETERTINEYSVESEDGTQSIEPPVISDYIHGQDYLKAVISGDLQPDDLVLMLSIDGAQLYEHKASDCWIYIWVLMDLPPDMRYKKRFVMPGGFIPGPNKPKNVDSFLNCYKSGLCIIENEGISVTSHTPKPIQAQHTAIR
;
A
#
# COMPACT_ATOMS: atom_id res chain seq x y z
N MET A 1 -23.78 -20.33 34.26
CA MET A 1 -24.41 -19.98 32.97
C MET A 1 -23.51 -20.59 31.91
N PRO A 2 -24.00 -21.51 31.06
CA PRO A 2 -23.13 -22.17 30.10
C PRO A 2 -22.75 -21.17 29.00
N GLU A 3 -21.46 -21.15 28.67
CA GLU A 3 -20.86 -20.38 27.60
C GLU A 3 -21.45 -20.83 26.26
N ALA A 4 -21.93 -19.87 25.47
CA ALA A 4 -22.31 -20.11 24.09
C ALA A 4 -21.02 -20.19 23.26
N SER A 5 -20.68 -21.40 22.82
CA SER A 5 -19.68 -21.63 21.78
C SER A 5 -20.17 -21.00 20.48
N LEU A 6 -19.56 -19.87 20.08
CA LEU A 6 -19.72 -19.29 18.75
C LEU A 6 -18.73 -19.98 17.80
N GLU A 7 -18.97 -21.25 17.54
CA GLU A 7 -18.48 -21.93 16.34
C GLU A 7 -19.74 -22.39 15.61
N ASP A 8 -20.35 -21.48 14.87
CA ASP A 8 -21.28 -21.89 13.82
C ASP A 8 -20.41 -22.54 12.73
N GLU A 9 -20.23 -23.86 12.83
CA GLU A 9 -19.76 -24.67 11.71
C GLU A 9 -20.70 -24.41 10.53
N VAL A 10 -20.21 -23.73 9.50
CA VAL A 10 -20.96 -23.50 8.27
C VAL A 10 -21.15 -24.85 7.59
N ASP A 11 -22.37 -25.39 7.65
CA ASP A 11 -22.75 -26.62 6.96
C ASP A 11 -22.48 -26.44 5.45
N PRO A 12 -21.62 -27.28 4.84
CA PRO A 12 -21.33 -27.19 3.40
C PRO A 12 -22.54 -27.43 2.49
N ASP A 13 -23.64 -27.98 3.03
CA ASP A 13 -24.92 -28.16 2.33
C ASP A 13 -25.92 -27.01 2.55
N ASP A 14 -25.56 -25.97 3.34
CA ASP A 14 -26.43 -24.82 3.55
C ASP A 14 -26.51 -23.99 2.25
N PRO A 15 -27.73 -23.68 1.73
CA PRO A 15 -27.87 -22.98 0.47
C PRO A 15 -27.25 -21.58 0.58
N VAL A 16 -26.26 -21.31 -0.28
CA VAL A 16 -25.59 -20.00 -0.36
C VAL A 16 -26.65 -18.90 -0.38
N PRO A 17 -26.63 -17.95 0.58
CA PRO A 17 -27.67 -16.95 0.70
C PRO A 17 -27.82 -16.18 -0.61
N ILE A 18 -29.03 -16.15 -1.18
CA ILE A 18 -29.31 -15.36 -2.37
C ILE A 18 -29.28 -13.88 -1.99
N VAL A 19 -28.19 -13.20 -2.33
CA VAL A 19 -27.99 -11.78 -2.02
C VAL A 19 -28.94 -10.93 -2.87
N SER A 20 -29.95 -10.34 -2.23
CA SER A 20 -31.00 -9.55 -2.89
C SER A 20 -30.70 -8.05 -2.94
N LEU A 21 -29.96 -7.50 -1.97
CA LEU A 21 -29.63 -6.08 -1.87
C LEU A 21 -28.56 -5.66 -2.88
N ASP A 22 -28.81 -4.57 -3.60
CA ASP A 22 -27.95 -4.11 -4.69
C ASP A 22 -26.55 -3.67 -4.25
N ASP A 23 -26.40 -3.15 -3.04
CA ASP A 23 -25.10 -2.77 -2.48
C ASP A 23 -24.28 -4.02 -2.11
N LEU A 24 -24.91 -5.08 -1.60
CA LEU A 24 -24.23 -6.35 -1.32
C LEU A 24 -23.83 -7.06 -2.63
N LYS A 25 -24.70 -7.04 -3.65
CA LYS A 25 -24.34 -7.54 -4.99
C LYS A 25 -23.14 -6.78 -5.56
N LEU A 26 -23.08 -5.46 -5.36
CA LEU A 26 -21.94 -4.66 -5.79
C LEU A 26 -20.67 -5.03 -5.02
N ALA A 27 -20.75 -5.19 -3.70
CA ALA A 27 -19.62 -5.61 -2.87
C ALA A 27 -19.07 -6.96 -3.33
N LEU A 28 -19.93 -7.94 -3.64
CA LEU A 28 -19.52 -9.22 -4.21
C LEU A 28 -18.81 -9.07 -5.57
N LYS A 29 -19.30 -8.19 -6.45
CA LYS A 29 -18.60 -7.88 -7.71
C LYS A 29 -17.22 -7.27 -7.47
N PHE A 30 -17.04 -6.45 -6.44
CA PHE A 30 -15.72 -5.95 -6.06
C PHE A 30 -14.82 -7.09 -5.55
N VAL A 31 -15.34 -8.00 -4.73
CA VAL A 31 -14.58 -9.18 -4.26
C VAL A 31 -14.12 -10.03 -5.46
N GLU A 32 -15.01 -10.32 -6.40
CA GLU A 32 -14.67 -11.06 -7.62
C GLU A 32 -13.64 -10.31 -8.48
N HIS A 33 -13.79 -8.99 -8.65
CA HIS A 33 -12.82 -8.18 -9.37
C HIS A 33 -11.44 -8.19 -8.70
N VAL A 34 -11.37 -8.10 -7.37
CA VAL A 34 -10.11 -8.15 -6.62
C VAL A 34 -9.42 -9.49 -6.78
N ARG A 35 -10.16 -10.61 -6.66
CA ARG A 35 -9.60 -11.97 -6.81
C ARG A 35 -8.99 -12.24 -8.18
N ASN A 36 -9.51 -11.58 -9.21
CA ASN A 36 -9.04 -11.71 -10.59
C ASN A 36 -8.06 -10.59 -10.99
N ALA A 37 -7.52 -9.84 -10.03
CA ALA A 37 -6.59 -8.75 -10.32
C ALA A 37 -5.24 -9.30 -10.80
N GLU A 38 -4.71 -8.71 -11.87
CA GLU A 38 -3.41 -9.05 -12.46
C GLU A 38 -2.53 -7.80 -12.54
N LEU A 39 -1.21 -8.00 -12.47
CA LEU A 39 -0.25 -6.91 -12.48
C LEU A 39 -0.32 -6.08 -13.78
N GLU A 40 -0.55 -6.71 -14.92
CA GLU A 40 -0.75 -6.09 -16.24
C GLU A 40 -1.98 -5.17 -16.28
N GLY A 41 -3.00 -5.46 -15.47
CA GLY A 41 -4.23 -4.67 -15.35
C GLY A 41 -4.15 -3.52 -14.34
N SER A 42 -3.04 -3.39 -13.61
CA SER A 42 -2.90 -2.46 -12.48
C SER A 42 -2.81 -0.97 -12.86
N GLY A 43 -2.53 -0.67 -14.13
CA GLY A 43 -2.25 0.69 -14.61
C GLY A 43 -0.80 1.16 -14.35
N LEU A 44 0.05 0.31 -13.77
CA LEU A 44 1.48 0.55 -13.66
C LEU A 44 2.17 0.54 -15.04
N SER A 45 3.27 1.27 -15.18
CA SER A 45 4.10 1.19 -16.38
C SER A 45 4.82 -0.16 -16.46
N ASN A 46 5.12 -0.60 -17.70
CA ASN A 46 5.87 -1.83 -17.93
C ASN A 46 7.20 -1.86 -17.17
N ASP A 47 7.93 -0.74 -17.10
CA ASP A 47 9.16 -0.63 -16.31
C ASP A 47 8.93 -0.92 -14.82
N THR A 48 7.81 -0.43 -14.24
CA THR A 48 7.48 -0.67 -12.84
C THR A 48 7.05 -2.11 -12.60
N ILE A 49 6.24 -2.67 -13.50
CA ILE A 49 5.85 -4.09 -13.48
C ILE A 49 7.09 -5.00 -13.53
N GLN A 50 8.04 -4.69 -14.41
CA GLN A 50 9.30 -5.44 -14.49
C GLN A 50 10.11 -5.33 -13.20
N ARG A 51 10.22 -4.14 -12.58
CA ARG A 51 10.90 -3.99 -11.29
C ARG A 51 10.21 -4.75 -10.15
N LEU A 52 8.87 -4.80 -10.15
CA LEU A 52 8.12 -5.58 -9.18
C LEU A 52 8.48 -7.08 -9.25
N ARG A 53 8.60 -7.62 -10.47
CA ARG A 53 8.99 -9.02 -10.69
C ARG A 53 10.49 -9.28 -10.49
N ALA A 54 11.32 -8.30 -10.84
CA ALA A 54 12.78 -8.37 -10.78
C ALA A 54 13.34 -7.11 -10.08
N PRO A 55 13.32 -7.07 -8.73
CA PRO A 55 13.78 -5.92 -7.96
C PRO A 55 15.28 -5.66 -8.17
N VAL A 56 15.64 -4.38 -8.09
CA VAL A 56 17.03 -3.93 -8.12
C VAL A 56 17.81 -4.53 -6.96
N GLN A 57 18.76 -5.41 -7.27
CA GLN A 57 19.56 -6.15 -6.29
C GLN A 57 20.74 -5.33 -5.72
N SER A 58 21.15 -4.27 -6.40
CA SER A 58 22.23 -3.42 -5.89
C SER A 58 21.75 -2.53 -4.75
N LEU A 59 22.65 -2.27 -3.79
CA LEU A 59 22.45 -1.19 -2.85
C LEU A 59 22.34 0.14 -3.61
N LEU A 60 21.48 1.03 -3.12
CA LEU A 60 21.52 2.41 -3.58
C LEU A 60 22.75 3.05 -2.93
N ASP A 61 23.82 3.15 -3.71
CA ASP A 61 24.99 3.93 -3.34
C ASP A 61 25.03 5.19 -4.21
N LEU A 62 24.71 6.33 -3.60
CA LEU A 62 24.79 7.61 -4.28
C LEU A 62 26.21 8.20 -4.22
N GLU A 63 27.10 7.66 -3.38
CA GLU A 63 28.49 8.12 -3.27
C GLU A 63 29.27 7.79 -4.56
N GLU A 64 28.86 6.73 -5.27
CA GLU A 64 29.42 6.35 -6.59
C GLU A 64 28.95 7.25 -7.75
N ASP A 65 27.89 8.06 -7.55
CA ASP A 65 27.34 8.98 -8.55
C ASP A 65 27.02 10.35 -7.93
N PRO A 66 28.05 11.20 -7.70
CA PRO A 66 27.89 12.49 -7.03
C PRO A 66 27.03 13.48 -7.84
N ASP A 67 26.98 13.33 -9.17
CA ASP A 67 26.09 14.13 -10.02
C ASP A 67 24.63 13.77 -9.73
N LEU A 68 24.29 12.48 -9.67
CA LEU A 68 22.95 12.02 -9.32
C LEU A 68 22.58 12.41 -7.88
N GLU A 69 23.50 12.30 -6.93
CA GLU A 69 23.29 12.72 -5.55
C GLU A 69 22.91 14.20 -5.49
N LEU A 70 23.67 15.07 -6.18
CA LEU A 70 23.39 16.49 -6.27
C LEU A 70 22.01 16.75 -6.91
N CYS A 71 21.69 16.05 -8.00
CA CYS A 71 20.40 16.16 -8.67
C CYS A 71 19.23 15.85 -7.72
N ILE A 72 19.32 14.77 -6.95
CA ILE A 72 18.29 14.35 -5.99
C ILE A 72 18.20 15.35 -4.82
N ASN A 73 19.33 15.77 -4.28
CA ASN A 73 19.37 16.74 -3.17
C ASN A 73 18.75 18.08 -3.57
N LEU A 74 19.05 18.58 -4.77
CA LEU A 74 18.42 19.77 -5.33
C LEU A 74 16.93 19.55 -5.58
N TYR A 75 16.53 18.38 -6.09
CA TYR A 75 15.12 18.08 -6.33
C TYR A 75 14.30 18.13 -5.04
N ILE A 76 14.83 17.55 -3.96
CA ILE A 76 14.19 17.58 -2.63
C ILE A 76 14.16 19.01 -2.08
N THR A 77 15.28 19.73 -2.15
CA THR A 77 15.42 21.10 -1.62
C THR A 77 14.53 22.10 -2.35
N LEU A 78 14.47 21.99 -3.67
CA LEU A 78 13.69 22.83 -4.56
C LEU A 78 12.27 22.29 -4.80
N GLY A 79 11.81 21.29 -4.03
CA GLY A 79 10.51 20.64 -4.24
C GLY A 79 9.29 21.57 -4.14
N ARG A 80 9.48 22.83 -3.69
CA ARG A 80 8.44 23.87 -3.63
C ARG A 80 8.53 24.91 -4.76
N THR A 81 9.56 24.86 -5.60
CA THR A 81 9.74 25.78 -6.74
C THR A 81 9.11 25.20 -8.01
N SER A 82 9.07 26.00 -9.08
CA SER A 82 8.57 25.49 -10.35
C SER A 82 9.55 24.52 -11.01
N GLN A 83 9.04 23.63 -11.88
CA GLN A 83 9.85 22.77 -12.76
C GLN A 83 10.83 23.60 -13.60
N LYS A 84 10.43 24.82 -13.99
CA LYS A 84 11.27 25.74 -14.75
C LYS A 84 12.49 26.18 -13.93
N ASP A 85 12.28 26.62 -12.70
CA ASP A 85 13.36 27.11 -11.83
C ASP A 85 14.37 26.01 -11.54
N PHE A 86 13.89 24.77 -11.33
CA PHE A 86 14.76 23.61 -11.19
C PHE A 86 15.64 23.41 -12.43
N ASN A 87 15.04 23.35 -13.62
CA ASN A 87 15.79 23.14 -14.86
C ASN A 87 16.76 24.29 -15.15
N GLU A 88 16.41 25.53 -14.81
CA GLU A 88 17.29 26.69 -14.96
C GLU A 88 18.50 26.61 -14.03
N ALA A 89 18.31 26.19 -12.78
CA ALA A 89 19.42 25.90 -11.86
C ALA A 89 20.35 24.80 -12.41
N MET A 90 19.79 23.71 -12.93
CA MET A 90 20.58 22.63 -13.54
C MET A 90 21.34 23.09 -14.80
N ASN A 91 20.76 23.98 -15.60
CA ASN A 91 21.43 24.57 -16.75
C ASN A 91 22.64 25.42 -16.32
N HIS A 92 22.50 26.24 -15.27
CA HIS A 92 23.63 27.03 -14.75
C HIS A 92 24.75 26.14 -14.21
N LEU A 93 24.42 25.05 -13.52
CA LEU A 93 25.41 24.06 -13.07
C LEU A 93 26.11 23.39 -14.25
N SER A 94 25.37 23.01 -15.30
CA SER A 94 25.93 22.41 -16.52
C SER A 94 26.94 23.32 -17.22
N VAL A 95 26.74 24.63 -17.19
CA VAL A 95 27.71 25.60 -17.74
C VAL A 95 29.01 25.61 -16.91
N ARG A 96 28.92 25.50 -15.59
CA ARG A 96 30.10 25.49 -14.70
C ARG A 96 30.82 24.13 -14.70
N PHE A 97 30.09 23.03 -14.86
CA PHE A 97 30.58 21.65 -14.84
C PHE A 97 30.12 20.93 -16.12
N PRO A 98 30.78 21.18 -17.27
CA PRO A 98 30.35 20.68 -18.57
C PRO A 98 30.50 19.16 -18.74
N ASP A 99 31.36 18.52 -17.95
CA ASP A 99 31.57 17.07 -17.99
C ASP A 99 30.51 16.30 -17.14
N SER A 100 29.77 17.01 -16.28
CA SER A 100 28.73 16.44 -15.43
C SER A 100 27.42 16.21 -16.20
N LYS A 101 26.70 15.15 -15.85
CA LYS A 101 25.43 14.77 -16.48
C LYS A 101 24.24 15.07 -15.58
N PHE A 102 23.94 16.36 -15.42
CA PHE A 102 22.80 16.78 -14.62
C PHE A 102 21.45 16.40 -15.25
N LEU A 103 20.53 15.93 -14.41
CA LEU A 103 19.20 15.49 -14.81
C LEU A 103 18.22 16.66 -14.93
N THR A 104 17.25 16.53 -15.82
CA THR A 104 16.07 17.41 -15.83
C THR A 104 15.14 17.08 -14.67
N TYR A 105 14.21 17.99 -14.33
CA TYR A 105 13.20 17.74 -13.31
C TYR A 105 12.44 16.42 -13.50
N GLU A 106 12.03 16.11 -14.74
CA GLU A 106 11.29 14.88 -15.05
C GLU A 106 12.15 13.63 -14.87
N ALA A 107 13.43 13.69 -15.27
CA ALA A 107 14.36 12.61 -15.06
C ALA A 107 14.67 12.39 -13.57
N CYS A 108 14.87 13.48 -12.79
CA CYS A 108 14.97 13.41 -11.34
C CYS A 108 13.72 12.80 -10.72
N ARG A 109 12.52 13.26 -11.10
CA ARG A 109 11.26 12.72 -10.60
C ARG A 109 11.17 11.22 -10.88
N LYS A 110 11.41 10.79 -12.12
CA LYS A 110 11.41 9.35 -12.49
C LYS A 110 12.42 8.56 -11.66
N LYS A 111 13.61 9.13 -11.40
CA LYS A 111 14.65 8.48 -10.60
C LYS A 111 14.24 8.39 -9.13
N VAL A 112 13.65 9.42 -8.56
CA VAL A 112 13.11 9.39 -7.19
C VAL A 112 11.97 8.38 -7.07
N GLU A 113 11.05 8.33 -8.05
CA GLU A 113 9.99 7.31 -8.11
C GLU A 113 10.59 5.89 -8.17
N GLU A 114 11.61 5.65 -9.00
CA GLU A 114 12.33 4.38 -9.10
C GLU A 114 13.02 3.98 -7.79
N LEU A 115 13.66 4.94 -7.12
CA LEU A 115 14.45 4.68 -5.91
C LEU A 115 13.58 4.51 -4.65
N SER A 116 12.51 5.29 -4.54
CA SER A 116 11.62 5.27 -3.38
C SER A 116 10.46 4.27 -3.51
N GLY A 117 10.11 3.88 -4.74
CA GLY A 117 8.90 3.12 -5.01
C GLY A 117 7.61 3.92 -4.90
N VAL A 118 7.68 5.24 -4.68
CA VAL A 118 6.49 6.10 -4.60
C VAL A 118 6.01 6.41 -6.01
N VAL A 119 5.26 5.47 -6.58
CA VAL A 119 4.63 5.59 -7.90
C VAL A 119 3.21 6.07 -7.73
N SER A 120 2.78 7.10 -8.47
CA SER A 120 1.40 7.60 -8.41
C SER A 120 0.55 7.10 -9.58
N LEU A 121 -0.66 6.67 -9.27
CA LEU A 121 -1.70 6.32 -10.23
C LEU A 121 -2.90 7.24 -10.03
N LEU A 122 -3.46 7.72 -11.14
CA LEU A 122 -4.65 8.56 -11.17
C LEU A 122 -5.86 7.75 -11.58
N HIS A 123 -6.94 7.89 -10.81
CA HIS A 123 -8.19 7.20 -11.05
C HIS A 123 -9.34 8.18 -11.07
N ASP A 124 -10.28 8.00 -11.99
CA ASP A 124 -11.42 8.89 -12.12
C ASP A 124 -12.39 8.71 -10.95
N MET A 125 -13.00 9.80 -10.50
CA MET A 125 -14.01 9.77 -9.45
C MET A 125 -15.15 10.75 -9.73
N CYS A 126 -16.25 10.57 -9.01
CA CYS A 126 -17.34 11.54 -9.00
C CYS A 126 -16.88 12.87 -8.41
N ILE A 127 -17.24 14.00 -9.05
CA ILE A 127 -16.97 15.36 -8.57
C ILE A 127 -17.49 15.64 -7.15
N ASN A 128 -18.53 14.91 -6.72
CA ASN A 128 -19.13 15.01 -5.39
C ASN A 128 -18.61 13.92 -4.42
N THR A 129 -17.47 13.27 -4.74
CA THR A 129 -16.82 12.22 -3.94
C THR A 129 -17.71 11.00 -3.65
N CYS A 130 -18.77 10.78 -4.41
CA CYS A 130 -19.70 9.69 -4.11
C CYS A 130 -19.09 8.29 -4.35
N MET A 131 -18.30 8.14 -5.42
CA MET A 131 -17.68 6.87 -5.84
C MET A 131 -16.47 7.13 -6.74
N ALA A 132 -15.56 6.16 -6.79
CA ALA A 132 -14.54 6.03 -7.83
C ALA A 132 -15.07 5.22 -9.02
N TYR A 133 -14.58 5.53 -10.22
CA TYR A 133 -14.86 4.77 -11.45
C TYR A 133 -13.80 3.67 -11.64
N THR A 134 -13.78 2.72 -10.71
CA THR A 134 -12.81 1.63 -10.61
C THR A 134 -13.52 0.28 -10.54
N GLY A 135 -12.80 -0.80 -10.80
CA GLY A 135 -13.33 -2.15 -10.72
C GLY A 135 -14.59 -2.34 -11.55
N PRO A 136 -15.66 -2.95 -10.99
CA PRO A 136 -16.96 -3.11 -11.67
C PRO A 136 -17.64 -1.80 -12.10
N LEU A 137 -17.19 -0.64 -11.62
CA LEU A 137 -17.75 0.68 -11.93
C LEU A 137 -16.94 1.43 -12.99
N SER A 138 -15.84 0.85 -13.48
CA SER A 138 -14.90 1.48 -14.42
C SER A 138 -15.51 1.87 -15.77
N ALA A 139 -16.54 1.15 -16.24
CA ALA A 139 -17.22 1.44 -17.50
C ALA A 139 -18.30 2.52 -17.39
N LEU A 140 -18.59 3.02 -16.19
CA LEU A 140 -19.65 4.01 -16.00
C LEU A 140 -19.19 5.41 -16.42
N ASN A 141 -20.12 6.15 -17.03
CA ASN A 141 -19.94 7.54 -17.45
C ASN A 141 -20.72 8.53 -16.56
N HIS A 142 -21.53 8.04 -15.64
CA HIS A 142 -22.32 8.82 -14.69
C HIS A 142 -22.26 8.19 -13.31
N CYS A 143 -22.31 9.02 -12.27
CA CYS A 143 -22.32 8.53 -10.91
C CYS A 143 -23.65 7.87 -10.57
N ARG A 144 -23.62 6.63 -10.07
CA ARG A 144 -24.84 5.90 -9.66
C ARG A 144 -25.55 6.50 -8.44
N HIS A 145 -24.89 7.39 -7.69
CA HIS A 145 -25.44 7.98 -6.47
C HIS A 145 -26.03 9.38 -6.67
N CYS A 146 -25.43 10.21 -7.52
CA CYS A 146 -25.86 11.61 -7.73
C CYS A 146 -26.15 11.96 -9.19
N GLY A 147 -25.94 11.04 -10.14
CA GLY A 147 -26.20 11.25 -11.57
C GLY A 147 -25.19 12.16 -12.30
N GLU A 148 -24.27 12.80 -11.59
CA GLU A 148 -23.27 13.68 -12.20
C GLU A 148 -22.43 12.94 -13.26
N PRO A 149 -22.16 13.56 -14.43
CA PRO A 149 -21.30 12.97 -15.44
C PRO A 149 -19.87 12.85 -14.94
N ARG A 150 -19.19 11.77 -15.35
CA ARG A 150 -17.77 11.51 -15.12
C ARG A 150 -16.87 12.52 -15.84
N TYR A 151 -17.23 12.86 -17.06
CA TYR A 151 -16.41 13.67 -17.96
C TYR A 151 -16.95 15.09 -18.12
N ASP A 152 -16.05 16.02 -18.38
CA ASP A 152 -16.37 17.43 -18.65
C ASP A 152 -16.83 17.59 -20.10
N SER A 153 -18.11 17.92 -20.29
CA SER A 153 -18.73 18.13 -21.60
C SER A 153 -18.22 19.38 -22.33
N SER A 154 -17.54 20.30 -21.64
CA SER A 154 -16.93 21.49 -22.25
C SER A 154 -15.64 21.16 -23.01
N LYS A 155 -15.02 20.01 -22.70
CA LYS A 155 -13.78 19.56 -23.34
C LYS A 155 -14.12 18.72 -24.57
N ARG A 156 -13.33 18.90 -25.64
CA ARG A 156 -13.45 18.10 -26.87
C ARG A 156 -13.06 16.64 -26.68
N LYS A 157 -12.19 16.37 -25.70
CA LYS A 157 -11.74 15.02 -25.33
C LYS A 157 -12.42 14.62 -24.02
N PRO A 158 -12.68 13.33 -23.79
CA PRO A 158 -13.24 12.83 -22.53
C PRO A 158 -12.24 13.07 -21.40
N THR A 159 -12.37 14.21 -20.73
CA THR A 159 -11.52 14.62 -19.60
C THR A 159 -12.32 14.42 -18.32
N PRO A 160 -11.84 13.60 -17.36
CA PRO A 160 -12.55 13.38 -16.11
C PRO A 160 -12.68 14.69 -15.34
N ARG A 161 -13.83 14.89 -14.69
CA ARG A 161 -14.10 16.11 -13.90
C ARG A 161 -13.34 16.12 -12.58
N GLN A 162 -12.99 14.95 -12.04
CA GLN A 162 -12.22 14.80 -10.82
C GLN A 162 -11.48 13.46 -10.85
N GLN A 163 -10.31 13.42 -10.23
CA GLN A 163 -9.51 12.21 -10.05
C GLN A 163 -8.97 12.13 -8.62
N PHE A 164 -8.64 10.92 -8.17
CA PHE A 164 -7.94 10.67 -6.93
C PHE A 164 -6.63 9.92 -7.19
N TYR A 165 -5.73 10.00 -6.22
CA TYR A 165 -4.42 9.36 -6.30
C TYR A 165 -4.40 8.07 -5.49
N THR A 166 -3.76 7.05 -6.05
CA THR A 166 -3.29 5.87 -5.30
C THR A 166 -1.81 5.69 -5.53
N ILE A 167 -1.12 5.16 -4.54
CA ILE A 167 0.30 4.88 -4.53
C ILE A 167 0.43 3.39 -4.20
N PRO A 168 0.74 2.53 -5.20
CA PRO A 168 0.79 1.09 -5.01
C PRO A 168 1.79 0.69 -3.93
N LEU A 169 1.41 -0.29 -3.13
CA LEU A 169 2.20 -0.74 -1.99
C LEU A 169 3.46 -1.50 -2.39
N GLY A 170 3.38 -2.37 -3.39
CA GLY A 170 4.47 -3.26 -3.79
C GLY A 170 5.80 -2.54 -4.07
N PRO A 171 5.82 -1.50 -4.94
CA PRO A 171 7.05 -0.76 -5.21
C PRO A 171 7.61 -0.07 -3.95
N GLN A 172 6.74 0.44 -3.07
CA GLN A 172 7.15 1.06 -1.81
C GLN A 172 7.80 0.04 -0.87
N LEU A 173 7.23 -1.17 -0.74
CA LEU A 173 7.82 -2.26 0.04
C LEU A 173 9.20 -2.66 -0.49
N GLN A 174 9.36 -2.78 -1.81
CA GLN A 174 10.67 -3.06 -2.41
C GLN A 174 11.68 -1.95 -2.11
N GLY A 175 11.29 -0.68 -2.26
CA GLY A 175 12.14 0.46 -1.95
C GLY A 175 12.57 0.49 -0.48
N LEU A 176 11.62 0.23 0.42
CA LEU A 176 11.83 0.24 1.87
C LEU A 176 12.72 -0.93 2.32
N LEU A 177 12.41 -2.15 1.89
CA LEU A 177 13.11 -3.38 2.29
C LEU A 177 14.48 -3.55 1.62
N ARG A 178 14.77 -2.77 0.56
CA ARG A 178 16.12 -2.69 -0.01
C ARG A 178 17.15 -2.10 0.96
N SER A 179 16.71 -1.30 1.93
CA SER A 179 17.59 -0.75 2.97
C SER A 179 18.03 -1.83 3.96
N LEU A 180 19.34 -2.02 4.13
CA LEU A 180 19.89 -2.96 5.11
C LEU A 180 19.42 -2.67 6.55
N GLU A 181 19.31 -1.39 6.90
CA GLU A 181 18.78 -0.94 8.19
C GLU A 181 17.34 -1.44 8.39
N THR A 182 16.48 -1.21 7.39
CA THR A 182 15.06 -1.58 7.48
C THR A 182 14.88 -3.09 7.42
N ALA A 183 15.63 -3.79 6.57
CA ALA A 183 15.62 -5.25 6.47
C ALA A 183 16.04 -5.95 7.77
N LYS A 184 16.85 -5.29 8.63
CA LYS A 184 17.15 -5.77 9.98
C LYS A 184 15.99 -5.50 10.93
N LEU A 185 15.41 -4.29 10.90
CA LEU A 185 14.31 -3.90 11.79
C LEU A 185 13.08 -4.80 11.62
N VAL A 186 12.72 -5.17 10.40
CA VAL A 186 11.52 -6.02 10.15
C VAL A 186 11.65 -7.44 10.71
N ARG A 187 12.86 -7.89 11.07
CA ARG A 187 13.05 -9.18 11.74
C ARG A 187 12.48 -9.22 13.14
N TYR A 188 12.24 -8.04 13.73
CA TYR A 188 11.60 -7.89 15.03
C TYR A 188 10.37 -8.79 15.17
N ARG A 189 9.48 -8.81 14.16
CA ARG A 189 8.28 -9.67 14.20
C ARG A 189 8.64 -11.14 14.39
N ARG A 190 9.50 -11.68 13.53
CA ARG A 190 9.94 -13.08 13.60
C ARG A 190 10.61 -13.38 14.94
N GLU A 191 11.61 -12.59 15.30
CA GLU A 191 12.45 -12.81 16.48
C GLU A 191 11.62 -12.73 17.78
N GLU A 192 10.76 -11.72 17.94
CA GLU A 192 9.91 -11.63 19.12
C GLU A 192 8.78 -12.66 19.12
N THR A 193 8.21 -13.03 17.96
CA THR A 193 7.20 -14.10 17.90
C THR A 193 7.80 -15.43 18.36
N GLU A 194 8.98 -15.80 17.84
CA GLU A 194 9.71 -17.02 18.24
C GLU A 194 10.02 -16.98 19.74
N ARG A 195 10.48 -15.84 20.25
CA ARG A 195 10.72 -15.65 21.68
C ARG A 195 9.46 -15.83 22.51
N THR A 196 8.34 -15.21 22.12
CA THR A 196 7.06 -15.33 22.81
C THR A 196 6.60 -16.79 22.85
N ILE A 197 6.66 -17.50 21.73
CA ILE A 197 6.29 -18.92 21.66
C ILE A 197 7.17 -19.74 22.61
N ASN A 198 8.49 -19.54 22.57
CA ASN A 198 9.45 -20.32 23.37
C ASN A 198 9.34 -20.05 24.87
N GLU A 199 9.10 -18.80 25.29
CA GLU A 199 9.05 -18.41 26.70
C GLU A 199 7.69 -18.70 27.35
N TYR A 200 6.59 -18.64 26.59
CA TYR A 200 5.22 -18.65 27.14
C TYR A 200 4.33 -19.78 26.60
N SER A 201 4.91 -20.80 25.98
CA SER A 201 4.17 -22.03 25.64
C SER A 201 3.73 -22.75 26.92
N VAL A 202 2.44 -23.03 27.01
CA VAL A 202 1.82 -23.81 28.09
C VAL A 202 1.16 -25.03 27.46
N GLU A 203 1.38 -26.20 28.06
CA GLU A 203 0.70 -27.44 27.69
C GLU A 203 -0.38 -27.71 28.74
N SER A 204 -1.62 -27.79 28.30
CA SER A 204 -2.77 -28.11 29.14
C SER A 204 -2.82 -29.63 29.42
N GLU A 205 -3.57 -30.04 30.46
CA GLU A 205 -3.68 -31.46 30.86
C GLU A 205 -4.27 -32.36 29.75
N ASP A 206 -5.01 -31.78 28.81
CA ASP A 206 -5.59 -32.43 27.63
C ASP A 206 -4.62 -32.50 26.42
N GLY A 207 -3.40 -31.99 26.57
CA GLY A 207 -2.39 -31.92 25.51
C GLY A 207 -2.54 -30.71 24.58
N THR A 208 -3.46 -29.79 24.87
CA THR A 208 -3.64 -28.56 24.08
C THR A 208 -2.51 -27.57 24.38
N GLN A 209 -1.80 -27.12 23.35
CA GLN A 209 -0.77 -26.09 23.47
C GLN A 209 -1.40 -24.69 23.36
N SER A 210 -1.18 -23.84 24.37
CA SER A 210 -1.52 -22.42 24.35
C SER A 210 -0.27 -21.56 24.53
N ILE A 211 -0.36 -20.28 24.19
CA ILE A 211 0.70 -19.29 24.44
C ILE A 211 0.09 -18.20 25.31
N GLU A 212 0.63 -18.01 26.50
CA GLU A 212 0.06 -17.12 27.51
C GLU A 212 1.10 -16.11 28.02
N PRO A 213 1.40 -15.04 27.26
CA PRO A 213 2.33 -14.02 27.69
C PRO A 213 1.75 -13.25 28.90
N PRO A 214 2.52 -13.03 29.96
CA PRO A 214 2.02 -12.36 31.18
C PRO A 214 1.71 -10.88 30.96
N VAL A 215 2.29 -10.27 29.91
CA VAL A 215 2.10 -8.86 29.54
C VAL A 215 1.94 -8.75 28.03
N ILE A 216 0.84 -8.12 27.61
CA ILE A 216 0.59 -7.78 26.20
C ILE A 216 1.18 -6.39 25.94
N SER A 217 2.45 -6.33 25.55
CA SER A 217 3.14 -5.09 25.18
C SER A 217 3.09 -4.73 23.68
N ASP A 218 2.72 -5.68 22.81
CA ASP A 218 2.61 -5.49 21.37
C ASP A 218 1.56 -6.43 20.76
N TYR A 219 1.15 -6.17 19.51
CA TYR A 219 0.15 -6.97 18.78
C TYR A 219 0.57 -8.43 18.59
N ILE A 220 1.88 -8.72 18.57
CA ILE A 220 2.46 -10.06 18.47
C ILE A 220 2.07 -10.94 19.67
N HIS A 221 1.74 -10.34 20.82
CA HIS A 221 1.23 -11.05 22.00
C HIS A 221 -0.29 -11.28 21.95
N GLY A 222 -0.97 -10.76 20.92
CA GLY A 222 -2.41 -10.92 20.75
C GLY A 222 -2.78 -12.36 20.37
N GLN A 223 -3.88 -12.86 20.92
CA GLN A 223 -4.32 -14.23 20.67
C GLN A 223 -4.61 -14.49 19.18
N ASP A 224 -5.22 -13.55 18.46
CA ASP A 224 -5.54 -13.72 17.03
C ASP A 224 -4.26 -13.85 16.19
N TYR A 225 -3.25 -13.04 16.49
CA TYR A 225 -1.95 -13.13 15.84
C TYR A 225 -1.26 -14.48 16.13
N LEU A 226 -1.21 -14.88 17.41
CA LEU A 226 -0.55 -16.13 17.81
C LEU A 226 -1.25 -17.35 17.23
N LYS A 227 -2.59 -17.35 17.19
CA LYS A 227 -3.38 -18.40 16.53
C LYS A 227 -3.06 -18.49 15.04
N ALA A 228 -2.94 -17.37 14.34
CA ALA A 228 -2.55 -17.36 12.94
C ALA A 228 -1.14 -17.95 12.72
N VAL A 229 -0.18 -17.60 13.58
CA VAL A 229 1.17 -18.18 13.52
C VAL A 229 1.16 -19.68 13.80
N ILE A 230 0.46 -20.14 14.84
CA ILE A 230 0.41 -21.56 15.24
C ILE A 230 -0.27 -22.43 14.17
N SER A 231 -1.37 -21.94 13.59
CA SER A 231 -2.12 -22.66 12.54
C SER A 231 -1.37 -22.71 11.20
N GLY A 232 -0.27 -21.96 11.05
CA GLY A 232 0.43 -21.81 9.78
C GLY A 232 -0.23 -20.81 8.83
N ASP A 233 -1.28 -20.15 9.29
CA ASP A 233 -1.90 -18.99 8.65
C ASP A 233 -1.03 -17.73 8.75
N LEU A 234 0.16 -17.76 9.32
CA LEU A 234 1.06 -16.61 9.21
C LEU A 234 2.48 -17.10 9.25
N GLN A 235 3.16 -17.00 8.10
CA GLN A 235 4.51 -17.50 7.97
C GLN A 235 5.51 -16.46 8.49
N PRO A 236 6.69 -16.90 8.98
CA PRO A 236 7.70 -15.99 9.49
C PRO A 236 8.25 -14.97 8.48
N ASP A 237 8.12 -15.23 7.18
CA ASP A 237 8.59 -14.35 6.09
C ASP A 237 7.46 -13.51 5.47
N ASP A 238 6.22 -13.66 5.92
CA ASP A 238 5.13 -12.75 5.55
C ASP A 238 5.32 -11.35 6.12
N LEU A 239 4.59 -10.37 5.58
CA LEU A 239 4.58 -9.01 6.09
C LEU A 239 3.20 -8.69 6.66
N VAL A 240 3.16 -8.14 7.86
CA VAL A 240 1.94 -7.66 8.50
C VAL A 240 1.83 -6.16 8.28
N LEU A 241 0.69 -5.73 7.75
CA LEU A 241 0.45 -4.36 7.35
C LEU A 241 -0.85 -3.86 7.96
N MET A 242 -0.84 -2.63 8.45
CA MET A 242 -2.05 -1.93 8.85
C MET A 242 -2.38 -0.85 7.82
N LEU A 243 -3.60 -0.90 7.29
CA LEU A 243 -4.18 0.17 6.48
C LEU A 243 -4.96 1.12 7.39
N SER A 244 -4.66 2.41 7.30
CA SER A 244 -5.47 3.46 7.93
C SER A 244 -5.99 4.41 6.86
N ILE A 245 -7.27 4.76 6.97
CA ILE A 245 -7.95 5.68 6.06
C ILE A 245 -8.78 6.61 6.91
N ASP A 246 -8.51 7.90 6.81
CA ASP A 246 -9.28 8.90 7.54
C ASP A 246 -9.42 10.21 6.77
N GLY A 247 -10.46 10.95 7.12
CA GLY A 247 -10.68 12.32 6.66
C GLY A 247 -9.74 13.29 7.37
N ALA A 248 -9.05 14.12 6.61
CA ALA A 248 -8.21 15.21 7.09
C ALA A 248 -8.74 16.56 6.57
N GLN A 249 -8.79 17.54 7.46
CA GLN A 249 -9.15 18.91 7.11
C GLN A 249 -7.88 19.74 6.89
N LEU A 250 -7.65 20.21 5.67
CA LEU A 250 -6.44 20.96 5.31
C LEU A 250 -6.63 22.48 5.58
N TYR A 251 -6.30 22.94 6.79
CA TYR A 251 -6.23 24.37 7.20
C TYR A 251 -7.53 25.21 7.14
N GLU A 252 -7.44 26.49 7.56
CA GLU A 252 -8.49 27.44 7.99
C GLU A 252 -9.76 27.57 7.09
N HIS A 253 -9.67 27.13 5.84
CA HIS A 253 -10.84 26.98 4.97
C HIS A 253 -11.50 25.61 5.20
N LYS A 254 -12.52 25.60 6.06
CA LYS A 254 -13.40 24.46 6.45
C LYS A 254 -14.12 23.70 5.32
N ALA A 255 -13.74 23.92 4.06
CA ALA A 255 -14.37 23.35 2.87
C ALA A 255 -13.47 22.34 2.12
N SER A 256 -12.20 22.18 2.51
CA SER A 256 -11.30 21.20 1.89
C SER A 256 -11.06 20.01 2.81
N ASP A 257 -12.06 19.12 2.86
CA ASP A 257 -11.90 17.78 3.42
C ASP A 257 -11.23 16.88 2.38
N CYS A 258 -10.14 16.20 2.71
CA CYS A 258 -9.59 15.12 1.88
C CYS A 258 -9.52 13.83 2.70
N TRP A 259 -9.48 12.67 2.05
CA TRP A 259 -9.21 11.41 2.74
C TRP A 259 -7.82 10.93 2.38
N ILE A 260 -7.05 10.53 3.39
CA ILE A 260 -5.68 10.06 3.25
C ILE A 260 -5.62 8.59 3.60
N TYR A 261 -4.93 7.83 2.77
CA TYR A 261 -4.62 6.42 2.98
C TYR A 261 -3.17 6.32 3.41
N ILE A 262 -2.89 5.58 4.48
CA ILE A 262 -1.54 5.24 4.89
C ILE A 262 -1.42 3.76 5.19
N TRP A 263 -0.24 3.21 4.90
CA TRP A 263 0.18 1.89 5.29
C TRP A 263 1.23 1.99 6.38
N VAL A 264 1.09 1.16 7.41
CA VAL A 264 2.08 0.98 8.46
C VAL A 264 2.58 -0.45 8.40
N LEU A 265 3.90 -0.62 8.30
CA LEU A 265 4.56 -1.91 8.37
C LEU A 265 4.66 -2.34 9.84
N MET A 266 3.82 -3.29 10.24
CA MET A 266 3.71 -3.74 11.63
C MET A 266 4.88 -4.62 12.05
N ASP A 267 5.67 -5.12 11.09
CA ASP A 267 6.86 -5.92 11.35
C ASP A 267 8.00 -5.16 12.05
N LEU A 268 7.95 -3.83 12.01
CA LEU A 268 8.93 -2.98 12.68
C LEU A 268 8.69 -2.93 14.19
N PRO A 269 9.74 -2.69 14.99
CA PRO A 269 9.61 -2.44 16.42
C PRO A 269 8.57 -1.35 16.77
N PRO A 270 7.89 -1.44 17.93
CA PRO A 270 6.84 -0.50 18.33
C PRO A 270 7.28 0.97 18.35
N ASP A 271 8.54 1.23 18.71
CA ASP A 271 9.12 2.56 18.76
C ASP A 271 9.48 3.11 17.37
N MET A 272 9.45 2.28 16.33
CA MET A 272 9.83 2.62 14.96
C MET A 272 8.65 2.68 13.99
N ARG A 273 7.67 1.77 14.08
CA ARG A 273 6.62 1.60 13.06
C ARG A 273 5.81 2.87 12.73
N TYR A 274 5.61 3.76 13.69
CA TYR A 274 4.86 5.03 13.48
C TYR A 274 5.74 6.24 13.19
N LYS A 275 7.06 6.08 13.05
CA LYS A 275 7.93 7.18 12.63
C LYS A 275 7.62 7.52 11.18
N LYS A 276 7.63 8.82 10.85
CA LYS A 276 7.28 9.35 9.51
C LYS A 276 7.95 8.61 8.34
N ARG A 277 9.20 8.16 8.51
CA ARG A 277 9.96 7.41 7.50
C ARG A 277 9.34 6.05 7.13
N PHE A 278 8.59 5.43 8.04
CA PHE A 278 7.99 4.09 7.87
C PHE A 278 6.48 4.11 7.63
N VAL A 279 5.86 5.29 7.66
CA VAL A 279 4.47 5.47 7.24
C VAL A 279 4.45 5.67 5.73
N MET A 280 4.03 4.63 5.00
CA MET A 280 3.97 4.64 3.54
C MET A 280 2.66 5.25 3.08
N PRO A 281 2.67 6.24 2.17
CA PRO A 281 1.44 6.80 1.64
C PRO A 281 0.71 5.77 0.77
N GLY A 282 -0.59 5.61 1.00
CA GLY A 282 -1.48 4.84 0.15
C GLY A 282 -2.09 5.71 -0.95
N GLY A 283 -2.47 6.95 -0.66
CA GLY A 283 -3.12 7.81 -1.64
C GLY A 283 -4.04 8.84 -1.03
N PHE A 284 -4.75 9.57 -1.89
CA PHE A 284 -5.45 10.80 -1.55
C PHE A 284 -6.76 10.90 -2.33
N ILE A 285 -7.89 10.96 -1.62
CA ILE A 285 -9.18 11.34 -2.21
C ILE A 285 -9.41 12.82 -1.93
N PRO A 286 -9.52 13.66 -2.98
CA PRO A 286 -9.91 15.04 -2.78
C PRO A 286 -11.38 15.15 -2.35
N GLY A 287 -11.67 16.23 -1.64
CA GLY A 287 -13.03 16.63 -1.30
C GLY A 287 -13.91 16.95 -2.53
N PRO A 288 -15.11 17.50 -2.31
CA PRO A 288 -15.50 18.26 -1.12
C PRO A 288 -16.23 17.45 -0.02
N ASN A 289 -16.58 16.18 -0.28
CA ASN A 289 -17.42 15.39 0.62
C ASN A 289 -16.72 14.10 1.06
N LYS A 290 -17.27 13.45 2.10
CA LYS A 290 -16.91 12.07 2.45
C LYS A 290 -17.29 11.07 1.35
N PRO A 291 -16.45 10.04 1.09
CA PRO A 291 -16.80 8.93 0.22
C PRO A 291 -18.14 8.28 0.58
N LYS A 292 -19.06 8.12 -0.37
CA LYS A 292 -20.31 7.37 -0.14
C LYS A 292 -20.11 5.87 -0.37
N ASN A 293 -19.29 5.50 -1.34
CA ASN A 293 -18.93 4.12 -1.65
C ASN A 293 -17.41 3.95 -1.45
N VAL A 294 -17.01 3.60 -0.23
CA VAL A 294 -15.59 3.43 0.14
C VAL A 294 -14.95 2.27 -0.64
N ASP A 295 -15.67 1.18 -0.90
CA ASP A 295 -15.15 0.02 -1.63
C ASP A 295 -14.65 0.38 -3.03
N SER A 296 -15.33 1.29 -3.73
CA SER A 296 -14.86 1.78 -5.03
C SER A 296 -13.48 2.45 -4.93
N PHE A 297 -13.22 3.23 -3.88
CA PHE A 297 -11.91 3.84 -3.70
C PHE A 297 -10.86 2.85 -3.19
N LEU A 298 -11.28 1.88 -2.37
CA LEU A 298 -10.44 0.82 -1.85
C LEU A 298 -10.04 -0.24 -2.89
N ASN A 299 -10.80 -0.38 -3.98
CA ASN A 299 -10.60 -1.42 -4.98
C ASN A 299 -9.16 -1.48 -5.50
N CYS A 300 -8.57 -0.34 -5.84
CA CYS A 300 -7.20 -0.30 -6.39
C CYS A 300 -6.16 -0.85 -5.39
N TYR A 301 -6.38 -0.61 -4.10
CA TYR A 301 -5.52 -1.12 -3.03
C TYR A 301 -5.70 -2.61 -2.82
N LYS A 302 -6.96 -3.06 -2.73
CA LYS A 302 -7.31 -4.48 -2.55
C LYS A 302 -6.81 -5.31 -3.73
N SER A 303 -6.97 -4.81 -4.96
CA SER A 303 -6.40 -5.44 -6.16
C SER A 303 -4.87 -5.48 -6.10
N GLY A 304 -4.21 -4.38 -5.70
CA GLY A 304 -2.76 -4.35 -5.54
C GLY A 304 -2.25 -5.35 -4.50
N LEU A 305 -2.92 -5.47 -3.36
CA LEU A 305 -2.64 -6.49 -2.34
C LEU A 305 -2.83 -7.90 -2.88
N CYS A 306 -3.95 -8.18 -3.54
CA CYS A 306 -4.22 -9.51 -4.09
C CYS A 306 -3.17 -9.92 -5.13
N ILE A 307 -2.71 -8.99 -5.97
CA ILE A 307 -1.60 -9.24 -6.91
C ILE A 307 -0.32 -9.61 -6.15
N ILE A 308 0.01 -8.85 -5.10
CA ILE A 308 1.18 -9.09 -4.25
C ILE A 308 1.08 -10.45 -3.53
N GLU A 309 -0.10 -10.80 -3.03
CA GLU A 309 -0.37 -12.08 -2.35
C GLU A 309 -0.25 -13.26 -3.33
N ASN A 310 -0.72 -13.11 -4.56
CA ASN A 310 -0.73 -14.18 -5.57
C ASN A 310 0.63 -14.37 -6.25
N GLU A 311 1.30 -13.30 -6.66
CA GLU A 311 2.60 -13.36 -7.36
C GLU A 311 3.79 -13.38 -6.40
N GLY A 312 3.59 -12.98 -5.13
CA GLY A 312 4.65 -12.66 -4.19
C GLY A 312 5.35 -11.33 -4.54
N ILE A 313 6.08 -10.77 -3.58
CA ILE A 313 7.05 -9.70 -3.86
C ILE A 313 8.45 -10.25 -3.65
N SER A 314 9.25 -10.18 -4.70
CA SER A 314 10.70 -10.32 -4.53
C SER A 314 11.25 -9.06 -3.89
N VAL A 315 12.03 -9.21 -2.83
CA VAL A 315 12.83 -8.13 -2.23
C VAL A 315 14.29 -8.53 -2.23
N THR A 316 15.18 -7.56 -2.39
CA THR A 316 16.63 -7.78 -2.37
C THR A 316 17.04 -8.31 -1.00
N SER A 317 17.43 -9.59 -0.93
CA SER A 317 17.87 -10.21 0.31
C SER A 317 19.35 -9.89 0.52
N HIS A 318 19.67 -9.07 1.54
CA HIS A 318 21.03 -8.95 2.06
C HIS A 318 21.48 -10.18 2.88
N THR A 319 20.71 -11.27 2.79
CA THR A 319 20.95 -12.59 3.35
C THR A 319 20.76 -13.66 2.28
N PRO A 320 21.42 -14.82 2.33
CA PRO A 320 21.50 -15.78 1.23
C PRO A 320 20.20 -16.58 0.93
N LYS A 321 19.03 -16.13 1.39
CA LYS A 321 17.74 -16.74 1.03
C LYS A 321 16.72 -15.65 0.66
N PRO A 322 16.00 -15.82 -0.47
CA PRO A 322 14.94 -14.91 -0.86
C PRO A 322 13.82 -14.94 0.19
N ILE A 323 13.34 -13.76 0.58
CA ILE A 323 12.11 -13.60 1.35
C ILE A 323 10.97 -13.82 0.35
N GLN A 324 10.23 -14.91 0.50
CA GLN A 324 8.98 -15.14 -0.21
C GLN A 324 7.85 -14.66 0.70
N ALA A 325 7.17 -13.58 0.30
CA ALA A 325 5.88 -13.23 0.91
C ALA A 325 4.83 -14.18 0.31
N GLN A 326 4.22 -15.03 1.14
CA GLN A 326 3.11 -15.90 0.75
C GLN A 326 2.15 -16.14 1.92
N HIS A 327 0.93 -15.61 1.72
CA HIS A 327 -0.33 -16.01 2.31
C HIS A 327 -0.45 -15.96 3.85
N THR A 328 -1.32 -15.06 4.34
CA THR A 328 -2.69 -15.43 4.70
C THR A 328 -3.57 -14.20 4.92
N ALA A 329 -4.71 -14.20 4.24
CA ALA A 329 -5.80 -13.30 4.58
C ALA A 329 -6.50 -13.84 5.83
N ILE A 330 -6.29 -13.19 6.98
CA ILE A 330 -7.22 -13.32 8.10
C ILE A 330 -8.50 -12.61 7.65
N ARG A 331 -9.55 -13.40 7.41
CA ARG A 331 -10.90 -12.92 7.10
C ARG A 331 -11.59 -12.32 8.31
#